data_AF-A0A2E5M5U4-F1
#
_entry.id   AF-A0A2E5M5U4-F1
#
_cell.length_a   1.000
_cell.length_b   1.000
_cell.length_c   1.000
_cell.angle_alpha   90.00
_cell.angle_beta   90.00
_cell.angle_gamma   90.00
#
_symmetry.space_group_name_H-M   'P 1'
#
loop_
_entity.id
_entity.type
_entity.pdbx_description
1 polymer ?
#
loop_
_entity_poly.entity_id
_entity_poly.type
_entity_poly.pdbx_seq_one_letter_code
_entity_poly.pdbx_strand_id
1 'polypeptide(L)'
;MDAQLQELLDKKAIEEVLLRYGRTQDWLDTPGQYSCFWPDADIDFGFFAGNGADWVAHVMPHEAEALRRWHMSTSIMIEVDGDKATAECYGIAVGTADLGDGKLQDSMYGGRYLDELEKRDGEWRISKRTYILDWAHQFPNALVASTGADFALNILTISEPDHPMYRPL
;
A
#
# COMPACT_ATOMS: atom_id res chain seq x y z
N MET A 1 27.75 -5.99 -15.83
CA MET A 1 27.05 -4.70 -15.73
C MET A 1 27.93 -3.79 -14.88
N ASP A 2 27.92 -2.49 -15.12
CA ASP A 2 28.56 -1.53 -14.20
C ASP A 2 27.89 -1.61 -12.81
N ALA A 3 28.67 -1.52 -11.73
CA ALA A 3 28.17 -1.72 -10.37
C ALA A 3 27.22 -0.59 -9.93
N GLN A 4 27.52 0.65 -10.30
CA GLN A 4 26.68 1.81 -9.97
C GLN A 4 25.38 1.77 -10.77
N LEU A 5 25.44 1.31 -12.04
CA LEU A 5 24.25 1.06 -12.84
C LEU A 5 23.38 -0.05 -12.23
N GLN A 6 23.97 -1.14 -11.75
CA GLN A 6 23.22 -2.22 -11.10
C GLN A 6 22.51 -1.73 -9.84
N GLU A 7 23.20 -0.98 -8.99
CA GLU A 7 22.61 -0.38 -7.79
C GLU A 7 21.44 0.56 -8.12
N LEU A 8 21.56 1.37 -9.17
CA LEU A 8 20.48 2.25 -9.63
C LEU A 8 19.25 1.44 -10.09
N LEU A 9 19.45 0.35 -10.82
CA LEU A 9 18.38 -0.54 -11.28
C LEU A 9 17.70 -1.23 -10.11
N ASP A 10 18.47 -1.71 -9.13
CA ASP A 10 17.93 -2.35 -7.93
C ASP A 10 17.13 -1.37 -7.07
N LYS A 11 17.66 -0.16 -6.84
CA LYS A 11 16.93 0.92 -6.17
C LYS A 11 15.61 1.24 -6.87
N LYS A 12 15.60 1.28 -8.21
CA LYS A 12 14.37 1.54 -8.96
C LYS A 12 13.36 0.40 -8.82
N ALA A 13 13.81 -0.85 -8.92
CA ALA A 13 12.94 -2.01 -8.74
C ALA A 13 12.33 -2.06 -7.33
N ILE A 14 13.12 -1.75 -6.30
CA ILE A 14 12.66 -1.65 -4.92
C ILE A 14 11.63 -0.52 -4.77
N GLU A 15 11.93 0.68 -5.27
CA GLU A 15 11.00 1.82 -5.23
C GLU A 15 9.66 1.45 -5.88
N GLU A 16 9.68 0.77 -7.02
CA GLU A 16 8.46 0.31 -7.69
C GLU A 16 7.66 -0.71 -6.86
N VAL A 17 8.31 -1.62 -6.11
CA VAL A 17 7.64 -2.51 -5.17
C VAL A 17 6.93 -1.73 -4.07
N LEU A 18 7.61 -0.75 -3.47
CA LEU A 18 7.08 0.07 -2.37
C LEU A 18 5.92 0.95 -2.82
N LEU A 19 6.00 1.53 -4.02
CA LEU A 19 4.92 2.34 -4.60
C LEU A 19 3.75 1.48 -5.10
N ARG A 20 4.02 0.27 -5.59
CA ARG A 20 2.99 -0.67 -6.02
C ARG A 20 2.06 -1.05 -4.89
N TYR A 21 2.60 -1.29 -3.69
CA TYR A 21 1.85 -1.69 -2.49
C TYR A 21 0.56 -0.87 -2.26
N GLY A 22 0.66 0.45 -2.18
CA GLY A 22 -0.53 1.29 -1.95
C GLY A 22 -1.49 1.27 -3.13
N ARG A 23 -0.93 1.27 -4.34
CA ARG A 23 -1.72 1.23 -5.58
C ARG A 23 -2.53 -0.06 -5.73
N THR A 24 -1.95 -1.21 -5.39
CA THR A 24 -2.63 -2.51 -5.50
C THR A 24 -3.73 -2.66 -4.47
N GLN A 25 -3.56 -2.13 -3.25
CA GLN A 25 -4.67 -2.00 -2.29
C GLN A 25 -5.80 -1.10 -2.84
N ASP A 26 -5.44 0.08 -3.34
CA ASP A 26 -6.43 1.07 -3.80
C ASP A 26 -7.30 0.58 -4.97
N TRP A 27 -6.72 -0.26 -5.83
CA TRP A 27 -7.39 -0.87 -6.98
C TRP A 27 -7.90 -2.29 -6.74
N LEU A 28 -7.77 -2.82 -5.52
CA LEU A 28 -8.12 -4.19 -5.15
C LEU A 28 -7.43 -5.27 -6.00
N ASP A 29 -6.22 -4.98 -6.51
CA ASP A 29 -5.39 -5.92 -7.27
C ASP A 29 -4.64 -6.87 -6.34
N THR A 30 -5.32 -7.95 -5.98
CA THR A 30 -4.78 -8.97 -5.07
C THR A 30 -3.53 -9.67 -5.64
N PRO A 31 -3.48 -10.11 -6.92
CA PRO A 31 -2.25 -10.64 -7.52
C PRO A 31 -1.09 -9.64 -7.47
N GLY A 32 -1.35 -8.37 -7.78
CA GLY A 32 -0.35 -7.30 -7.67
C GLY A 32 0.14 -7.12 -6.23
N GLN A 33 -0.75 -7.21 -5.24
CA GLN A 33 -0.38 -7.13 -3.83
C GLN A 33 0.53 -8.31 -3.41
N TYR A 34 0.24 -9.53 -3.87
CA TYR A 34 1.14 -10.68 -3.66
C TYR A 34 2.51 -10.49 -4.31
N SER A 35 2.63 -9.71 -5.39
CA SER A 35 3.92 -9.40 -6.00
C SER A 35 4.79 -8.47 -5.15
N CYS A 36 4.22 -7.77 -4.17
CA CYS A 36 4.98 -6.87 -3.30
C CYS A 36 5.75 -7.61 -2.19
N PHE A 37 5.29 -8.80 -1.79
CA PHE A 37 5.82 -9.55 -0.65
C PHE A 37 6.36 -10.90 -1.09
N TRP A 38 7.44 -11.34 -0.43
CA TRP A 38 7.73 -12.76 -0.41
C TRP A 38 6.67 -13.49 0.43
N PRO A 39 6.23 -14.71 0.05
CA PRO A 39 5.22 -15.45 0.83
C PRO A 39 5.61 -15.67 2.29
N ASP A 40 6.91 -15.83 2.54
CA ASP A 40 7.55 -16.02 3.85
C ASP A 40 7.97 -14.70 4.52
N ALA A 41 7.58 -13.53 4.00
CA ALA A 41 7.99 -12.25 4.55
C ALA A 41 7.50 -12.07 5.99
N ASP A 42 8.32 -11.51 6.88
CA ASP A 42 7.95 -11.22 8.27
C ASP A 42 7.19 -9.88 8.36
N ILE A 43 5.90 -9.91 8.69
CA ILE A 43 5.03 -8.73 8.64
C ILE A 43 4.51 -8.40 10.04
N ASP A 44 4.64 -7.15 10.44
CA ASP A 44 4.11 -6.60 11.69
C ASP A 44 3.48 -5.21 11.47
N PHE A 45 2.16 -5.13 11.69
CA PHE A 45 1.38 -3.89 11.70
C PHE A 45 0.79 -3.60 13.09
N GLY A 46 1.17 -4.35 14.13
CA GLY A 46 0.61 -4.31 15.48
C GLY A 46 -0.77 -4.95 15.62
N PHE A 47 -1.70 -4.71 14.67
CA PHE A 47 -2.99 -5.41 14.62
C PHE A 47 -2.91 -6.76 13.89
N PHE A 48 -1.85 -6.96 13.11
CA PHE A 48 -1.52 -8.18 12.39
C PHE A 48 -0.03 -8.46 12.60
N ALA A 49 0.29 -9.73 12.87
CA ALA A 49 1.66 -10.24 12.86
C ALA A 49 1.66 -11.64 12.24
N GLY A 50 2.48 -11.86 11.21
CA GLY A 50 2.45 -13.11 10.44
C GLY A 50 3.33 -13.07 9.20
N ASN A 51 3.07 -13.99 8.26
CA ASN A 51 3.82 -14.05 7.01
C ASN A 51 3.19 -13.19 5.89
N GLY A 52 3.95 -12.92 4.83
CA GLY A 52 3.53 -12.12 3.68
C GLY A 52 2.30 -12.65 2.95
N ALA A 53 2.17 -13.98 2.81
CA ALA A 53 0.99 -14.56 2.16
C ALA A 53 -0.29 -14.33 2.98
N ASP A 54 -0.22 -14.57 4.29
CA ASP A 54 -1.33 -14.38 5.22
C ASP A 54 -1.69 -12.90 5.37
N TRP A 55 -0.69 -12.01 5.30
CA TRP A 55 -0.92 -10.57 5.29
C TRP A 55 -1.81 -10.16 4.12
N VAL A 56 -1.47 -10.59 2.89
CA VAL A 56 -2.26 -10.24 1.71
C VAL A 56 -3.67 -10.83 1.79
N ALA A 57 -3.80 -12.07 2.25
CA ALA A 57 -5.09 -12.71 2.48
C ALA A 57 -5.94 -12.01 3.55
N HIS A 58 -5.30 -11.33 4.51
CA HIS A 58 -5.97 -10.58 5.57
C HIS A 58 -6.35 -9.15 5.14
N VAL A 59 -5.42 -8.41 4.54
CA VAL A 59 -5.59 -6.99 4.25
C VAL A 59 -6.51 -6.73 3.06
N MET A 60 -6.45 -7.55 2.00
CA MET A 60 -7.22 -7.28 0.79
C MET A 60 -8.75 -7.34 0.99
N PRO A 61 -9.30 -8.30 1.75
CA PRO A 61 -10.71 -8.27 2.13
C PRO A 61 -11.09 -7.04 2.96
N HIS A 62 -10.23 -6.65 3.91
CA HIS A 62 -10.45 -5.45 4.73
C HIS A 62 -10.48 -4.19 3.87
N GLU A 63 -9.57 -4.07 2.91
CA GLU A 63 -9.58 -2.97 1.96
C GLU A 63 -10.90 -2.96 1.17
N ALA A 64 -11.34 -4.10 0.63
CA ALA A 64 -12.57 -4.20 -0.17
C ALA A 64 -13.83 -3.70 0.56
N GLU A 65 -13.89 -3.82 1.89
CA GLU A 65 -14.99 -3.32 2.72
C GLU A 65 -15.01 -1.78 2.84
N ALA A 66 -13.89 -1.10 2.64
CA ALA A 66 -13.83 0.35 2.72
C ALA A 66 -14.59 1.01 1.56
N LEU A 67 -15.36 2.07 1.84
CA LEU A 67 -16.05 2.83 0.79
C LEU A 67 -15.09 3.68 -0.04
N ARG A 68 -14.01 4.13 0.59
CA ARG A 68 -12.90 4.86 -0.02
C ARG A 68 -11.64 4.39 0.65
N ARG A 69 -10.57 4.31 -0.14
CA ARG A 69 -9.22 3.99 0.29
C ARG A 69 -8.25 4.75 -0.59
N TRP A 70 -7.18 5.24 0.01
CA TRP A 70 -6.11 5.90 -0.71
C TRP A 70 -4.83 5.80 0.10
N HIS A 71 -3.80 5.20 -0.51
CA HIS A 71 -2.52 4.94 0.12
C HIS A 71 -1.40 5.67 -0.61
N MET A 72 -0.64 6.45 0.13
CA MET A 72 0.51 7.19 -0.38
C MET A 72 1.77 6.81 0.39
N SER A 73 2.82 6.43 -0.35
CA SER A 73 4.17 6.26 0.20
C SER A 73 5.09 7.33 -0.38
N THR A 74 5.83 8.04 0.47
CA THR A 74 6.68 9.16 0.06
C THR A 74 8.04 9.13 0.78
N SER A 75 8.97 9.95 0.30
CA SER A 75 10.29 10.11 0.93
C SER A 75 11.01 8.78 1.09
N ILE A 76 10.96 7.96 0.04
CA ILE A 76 11.54 6.62 0.01
C ILE A 76 13.06 6.74 0.04
N MET A 77 13.68 6.09 1.03
CA MET A 77 15.12 5.96 1.19
C MET A 77 15.50 4.49 1.12
N ILE A 78 16.49 4.16 0.29
CA ILE A 78 16.89 2.76 0.00
C ILE A 78 18.40 2.63 0.10
N GLU A 79 18.85 1.60 0.82
CA GLU A 79 20.24 1.13 0.86
C GLU A 79 20.29 -0.30 0.34
N VAL A 80 21.14 -0.56 -0.66
CA VAL A 80 21.28 -1.87 -1.31
C VAL A 80 22.62 -2.49 -0.95
N ASP A 81 22.61 -3.75 -0.54
CA ASP A 81 23.78 -4.59 -0.27
C ASP A 81 23.62 -5.93 -1.00
N GLY A 82 24.13 -5.98 -2.24
CA GLY A 82 24.00 -7.14 -3.10
C GLY A 82 22.54 -7.50 -3.39
N ASP A 83 22.12 -8.68 -2.93
CA ASP A 83 20.76 -9.20 -3.09
C ASP A 83 19.84 -8.88 -1.88
N LYS A 84 20.27 -7.96 -1.00
CA LYS A 84 19.48 -7.46 0.13
C LYS A 84 19.39 -5.94 0.10
N ALA A 85 18.33 -5.41 0.69
CA ALA A 85 18.18 -3.97 0.85
C ALA A 85 17.37 -3.63 2.11
N THR A 86 17.62 -2.45 2.65
CA THR A 86 16.73 -1.82 3.63
C THR A 86 16.09 -0.61 2.99
N ALA A 87 14.83 -0.36 3.34
CA ALA A 87 14.13 0.82 2.91
C ALA A 87 13.28 1.41 4.04
N GLU A 88 13.21 2.73 4.06
CA GLU A 88 12.28 3.47 4.90
C GLU A 88 11.44 4.38 4.00
N CYS A 89 10.13 4.42 4.23
CA CYS A 89 9.28 5.43 3.62
C CYS A 89 8.17 5.89 4.56
N TYR A 90 7.69 7.11 4.34
CA TYR A 90 6.56 7.67 5.07
C TYR A 90 5.26 7.25 4.38
N GLY A 91 4.34 6.70 5.16
CA GLY A 91 3.02 6.26 4.72
C GLY A 91 1.93 7.22 5.18
N ILE A 92 1.05 7.60 4.27
CA ILE A 92 -0.24 8.23 4.57
C ILE A 92 -1.35 7.35 3.98
N ALA A 93 -2.31 6.97 4.81
CA ALA A 93 -3.51 6.26 4.38
C ALA A 93 -4.75 7.07 4.76
N VAL A 94 -5.71 7.16 3.84
CA VAL A 94 -7.02 7.76 4.10
C VAL A 94 -8.09 6.74 3.69
N GLY A 95 -9.10 6.57 4.54
CA GLY A 95 -10.20 5.66 4.25
C GLY A 95 -11.52 6.12 4.83
N THR A 96 -12.60 5.64 4.22
CA THR A 96 -13.97 5.83 4.70
C THR A 96 -14.56 4.47 5.05
N ALA A 97 -14.90 4.26 6.32
CA ALA A 97 -15.62 3.09 6.79
C ALA A 97 -17.14 3.36 6.86
N ASP A 98 -17.95 2.36 6.51
CA ASP A 98 -19.39 2.35 6.80
C ASP A 98 -19.59 1.74 8.20
N LEU A 99 -20.13 2.54 9.13
CA LEU A 99 -20.41 2.12 10.51
C LEU A 99 -21.85 1.61 10.68
N GLY A 100 -22.63 1.52 9.59
CA GLY A 100 -24.04 1.17 9.60
C GLY A 100 -24.96 2.37 9.86
N ASP A 101 -26.27 2.17 9.62
CA ASP A 101 -27.32 3.18 9.82
C ASP A 101 -27.06 4.52 9.09
N GLY A 102 -26.35 4.47 7.96
CA GLY A 102 -25.97 5.66 7.19
C GLY A 102 -24.87 6.51 7.82
N LYS A 103 -24.18 6.00 8.86
CA LYS A 103 -23.04 6.66 9.50
C LYS A 103 -21.75 6.25 8.81
N LEU A 104 -21.01 7.23 8.33
CA LEU A 104 -19.69 7.04 7.76
C LEU A 104 -18.62 7.64 8.67
N GLN A 105 -17.43 7.03 8.69
CA GLN A 105 -16.27 7.55 9.40
C GLN A 105 -15.09 7.66 8.45
N ASP A 106 -14.64 8.89 8.22
CA ASP A 106 -13.38 9.14 7.54
C ASP A 106 -12.23 9.12 8.54
N SER A 107 -11.15 8.43 8.19
CA SER A 107 -9.94 8.35 9.00
C SER A 107 -8.71 8.62 8.15
N MET A 108 -7.69 9.23 8.76
CA MET A 108 -6.36 9.41 8.20
C MET A 108 -5.33 8.85 9.15
N TYR A 109 -4.38 8.10 8.62
CA TYR A 109 -3.29 7.47 9.35
C TYR A 109 -1.97 7.93 8.75
N GLY A 110 -1.01 8.27 9.60
CA GLY A 110 0.33 8.64 9.19
C GLY A 110 1.37 7.85 9.98
N GLY A 111 2.37 7.36 9.27
CA GLY A 111 3.38 6.49 9.86
C GLY A 111 4.57 6.24 8.96
N ARG A 112 5.34 5.21 9.30
CA ARG A 112 6.52 4.77 8.56
C ARG A 112 6.43 3.29 8.24
N TYR A 113 6.84 2.93 7.03
CA TYR A 113 7.16 1.54 6.68
C TYR A 113 8.66 1.36 6.85
N LEU A 114 9.05 0.41 7.69
CA LEU A 114 10.42 -0.03 7.86
C LEU A 114 10.56 -1.40 7.20
N ASP A 115 11.21 -1.42 6.05
CA ASP A 115 11.23 -2.58 5.16
C ASP A 115 12.64 -3.18 5.06
N GLU A 116 12.70 -4.51 5.10
CA GLU A 116 13.82 -5.27 4.52
C GLU A 116 13.31 -5.92 3.22
N LEU A 117 14.15 -5.91 2.19
CA LEU A 117 13.87 -6.50 0.90
C LEU A 117 14.94 -7.49 0.52
N GLU A 118 14.53 -8.52 -0.22
CA GLU A 118 15.43 -9.52 -0.77
C GLU A 118 15.18 -9.67 -2.27
N LYS A 119 16.28 -9.83 -2.99
CA LYS A 119 16.28 -10.23 -4.38
C LYS A 119 16.38 -11.74 -4.46
N ARG A 120 15.39 -12.39 -5.07
CA ARG A 120 15.40 -13.84 -5.33
C ARG A 120 15.05 -14.06 -6.79
N ASP A 121 15.84 -14.88 -7.47
CA ASP A 121 15.68 -15.16 -8.91
C ASP A 121 15.59 -13.90 -9.79
N GLY A 122 16.30 -12.84 -9.39
CA GLY A 122 16.34 -11.56 -10.13
C GLY A 122 15.21 -10.58 -9.79
N GLU A 123 14.27 -10.96 -8.94
CA GLU A 123 13.12 -10.14 -8.54
C GLU A 123 13.27 -9.63 -7.11
N TRP A 124 12.98 -8.34 -6.89
CA TRP A 124 12.91 -7.75 -5.54
C TRP A 124 11.49 -7.84 -5.00
N ARG A 125 11.36 -8.26 -3.74
CA ARG A 125 10.12 -8.12 -2.94
C ARG A 125 10.46 -7.84 -1.48
N ILE A 126 9.46 -7.37 -0.74
CA ILE A 126 9.56 -7.16 0.70
C ILE A 126 9.70 -8.53 1.38
N SER A 127 10.79 -8.71 2.14
CA SER A 127 11.04 -9.89 2.99
C SER A 127 10.69 -9.61 4.45
N LYS A 128 10.61 -8.34 4.85
CA LYS A 128 10.10 -7.94 6.16
C LYS A 128 9.50 -6.55 6.10
N ARG A 129 8.40 -6.33 6.82
CA ARG A 129 7.81 -5.02 7.02
C ARG A 129 7.37 -4.85 8.46
N THR A 130 7.84 -3.79 9.09
CA THR A 130 7.25 -3.26 10.33
C THR A 130 6.63 -1.90 10.04
N TYR A 131 5.33 -1.77 10.26
CA TYR A 131 4.63 -0.49 10.17
C TYR A 131 4.59 0.21 11.52
N ILE A 132 5.06 1.46 11.56
CA ILE A 132 4.99 2.32 12.73
C ILE A 132 3.89 3.36 12.51
N LEU A 133 2.81 3.27 13.28
CA LEU A 133 1.79 4.31 13.32
C LEU A 133 2.28 5.48 14.20
N ASP A 134 2.62 6.60 13.58
CA ASP A 134 3.04 7.81 14.31
C ASP A 134 1.82 8.58 14.84
N TRP A 135 0.74 8.64 14.05
CA TRP A 135 -0.50 9.32 14.41
C TRP A 135 -1.70 8.82 13.61
N ALA A 136 -2.89 9.02 14.18
CA ALA A 136 -4.16 8.80 13.51
C ALA A 136 -5.11 9.96 13.81
N HIS A 137 -6.01 10.23 12.86
CA HIS A 137 -7.03 11.24 13.00
C HIS A 137 -8.35 10.74 12.43
N GLN A 138 -9.43 10.97 13.17
CA GLN A 138 -10.80 10.72 12.71
C GLN A 138 -11.46 12.06 12.42
N PHE A 139 -12.01 12.22 11.22
CA PHE A 139 -12.69 13.45 10.86
C PHE A 139 -14.11 13.48 11.46
N PRO A 140 -14.55 14.60 12.04
CA PRO A 140 -15.84 14.70 12.73
C PRO A 140 -17.05 14.68 11.78
N ASN A 141 -16.85 15.01 10.50
CA ASN A 141 -17.90 14.96 9.47
C ASN A 141 -17.36 14.16 8.29
N ALA A 142 -18.03 13.06 7.92
CA ALA A 142 -17.68 12.32 6.72
C ALA A 142 -17.87 13.18 5.47
N LEU A 143 -16.95 13.07 4.52
CA LEU A 143 -16.94 13.79 3.26
C LEU A 143 -18.15 13.39 2.41
N VAL A 144 -19.17 14.24 2.43
CA VAL A 144 -20.25 14.27 1.43
C VAL A 144 -19.62 14.41 0.04
N ALA A 145 -20.20 13.78 -0.98
CA ALA A 145 -19.72 13.86 -2.36
C ALA A 145 -19.37 15.32 -2.72
N SER A 146 -18.09 15.58 -3.00
CA SER A 146 -17.51 16.94 -3.01
C SER A 146 -17.94 17.79 -4.21
N THR A 147 -18.83 17.27 -5.04
CA THR A 147 -19.24 17.90 -6.29
C THR A 147 -20.76 18.00 -6.38
N GLY A 148 -21.28 19.22 -6.43
CA GLY A 148 -22.66 19.47 -6.85
C GLY A 148 -22.86 19.14 -8.34
N ALA A 149 -24.12 19.07 -8.78
CA ALA A 149 -24.48 18.75 -10.16
C ALA A 149 -23.80 19.66 -11.21
N ASP A 150 -23.46 20.90 -10.83
CA ASP A 150 -22.83 21.89 -11.70
C ASP A 150 -21.30 21.77 -11.78
N PHE A 151 -20.67 20.87 -11.03
CA PHE A 151 -19.22 20.67 -11.00
C PHE A 151 -18.83 19.19 -10.94
N ALA A 152 -19.22 18.39 -11.94
CA ALA A 152 -18.93 16.97 -11.96
C ALA A 152 -17.43 16.66 -12.08
N LEU A 153 -16.90 15.86 -11.14
CA LEU A 153 -15.58 15.23 -11.25
C LEU A 153 -15.76 13.73 -11.54
N ASN A 154 -14.74 13.10 -12.13
CA ASN A 154 -14.71 11.65 -12.30
C ASN A 154 -14.47 10.99 -10.93
N ILE A 155 -15.54 10.54 -10.29
CA ILE A 155 -15.49 9.82 -9.02
C ILE A 155 -15.58 8.33 -9.34
N LEU A 156 -14.56 7.56 -8.98
CA LEU A 156 -14.56 6.11 -9.11
C LEU A 156 -15.12 5.48 -7.84
N THR A 157 -15.96 4.46 -8.01
CA THR A 157 -16.35 3.54 -6.94
C THR A 157 -15.67 2.21 -7.21
N ILE A 158 -14.63 1.90 -6.44
CA ILE A 158 -13.86 0.66 -6.57
C ILE A 158 -14.23 -0.22 -5.38
N SER A 159 -15.20 -1.11 -5.57
CA SER A 159 -15.62 -2.10 -4.56
C SER A 159 -15.21 -3.53 -4.93
N GLU A 160 -14.74 -3.73 -6.16
CA GLU A 160 -14.38 -5.03 -6.73
C GLU A 160 -13.08 -4.88 -7.54
N PRO A 161 -12.32 -5.98 -7.74
CA PRO A 161 -11.15 -6.00 -8.62
C PRO A 161 -11.52 -5.73 -10.09
N ASP A 162 -10.50 -5.65 -10.96
CA ASP A 162 -10.63 -5.55 -12.42
C ASP A 162 -11.41 -4.33 -12.93
N HIS A 163 -11.39 -3.23 -12.19
CA HIS A 163 -12.03 -1.99 -12.62
C HIS A 163 -11.52 -1.57 -14.03
N PRO A 164 -12.37 -1.20 -15.00
CA PRO A 164 -11.95 -0.98 -16.40
C PRO A 164 -10.87 0.09 -16.63
N MET A 165 -10.73 1.02 -15.68
CA MET A 165 -9.70 2.07 -15.71
C MET A 165 -8.36 1.63 -15.09
N TYR A 166 -8.30 0.44 -14.47
CA TYR A 166 -7.08 -0.11 -13.92
C TYR A 166 -6.10 -0.46 -15.04
N ARG A 167 -4.83 -0.15 -14.82
CA ARG A 167 -3.75 -0.44 -15.77
C ARG A 167 -2.75 -1.36 -15.08
N PRO A 168 -2.81 -2.69 -15.29
CA PRO A 168 -1.84 -3.59 -14.68
C PRO A 168 -0.43 -3.24 -15.17
N LEU A 169 0.57 -3.44 -14.31
CA LEU A 169 1.99 -3.21 -14.59
C LEU A 169 2.72 -4.53 -14.79
#